data_AF-A0A3D4CXI5-F1
#
_entry.id   AF-A0A3D4CXI5-F1
#
_cell.length_a   1.000
_cell.length_b   1.000
_cell.length_c   1.000
_cell.angle_alpha   90.00
_cell.angle_beta   90.00
_cell.angle_gamma   90.00
#
_symmetry.space_group_name_H-M   'P 1'
#
loop_
_entity.id
_entity.type
_entity.pdbx_description
1 polymer ?
#
loop_
_entity_poly.entity_id
_entity_poly.type
_entity_poly.pdbx_seq_one_letter_code
_entity_poly.pdbx_strand_id
1 'polypeptide(L)'
;MAAGTEHTQHLRLRETQMSLRDEHQTSPAGEDFEGQLREAQQQLEVLQHQREQLEQQKCEMDELNRQKEEFLSGQIEITERLSTSVTSIDRELFELRQELEDLEQTRQSFAAHLTRIEKVEPEGWQREAFNGELTRALAMLDQAEEEFDSAVAHFSGGRAGGVFGSLSGGPKPRAGHGFGAGLKAGFAYNLPLLLLGVLALIILLYK
;
A
#
# COMPACT_ATOMS: atom_id res chain seq x y z
N MET A 1 -3.33 -17.84 31.57
CA MET A 1 -2.15 -18.54 32.13
C MET A 1 -2.66 -19.81 32.78
N ALA A 2 -2.53 -20.94 32.10
CA ALA A 2 -3.06 -22.23 32.53
C ALA A 2 -1.92 -23.26 32.52
N ALA A 3 -1.90 -24.08 33.57
CA ALA A 3 -0.82 -24.92 34.02
C ALA A 3 -0.43 -26.03 33.03
N GLY A 4 0.87 -26.17 32.76
CA GLY A 4 1.46 -27.37 32.20
C GLY A 4 1.90 -28.29 33.34
N THR A 5 1.21 -29.42 33.49
CA THR A 5 1.58 -30.49 34.42
C THR A 5 2.63 -31.39 33.76
N GLU A 6 3.87 -31.30 34.24
CA GLU A 6 4.96 -32.19 33.85
C GLU A 6 4.66 -33.62 34.34
N HIS A 7 4.37 -34.52 33.40
CA HIS A 7 4.06 -35.92 33.69
C HIS A 7 5.35 -36.75 33.67
N THR A 8 6.12 -36.67 34.76
CA THR A 8 7.33 -37.47 34.96
C THR A 8 6.95 -38.92 35.20
N GLN A 9 6.89 -39.74 34.14
CA GLN A 9 6.67 -41.17 34.26
C GLN A 9 7.93 -41.84 34.84
N HIS A 10 7.84 -42.22 36.11
CA HIS A 10 8.79 -43.10 36.78
C HIS A 10 8.77 -44.49 36.12
N LEU A 11 9.81 -44.79 35.33
CA LEU A 11 10.18 -46.15 34.97
C LEU A 11 10.62 -46.89 36.24
N ARG A 12 9.70 -47.64 36.86
CA ARG A 12 10.03 -48.63 37.88
C ARG A 12 10.80 -49.77 37.21
N LEU A 13 12.13 -49.70 37.27
CA LEU A 13 13.01 -50.84 37.08
C LEU A 13 12.63 -51.90 38.12
N ARG A 14 11.99 -52.96 37.64
CA ARG A 14 11.64 -54.13 38.44
C ARG A 14 12.95 -54.88 38.71
N GLU A 15 13.40 -54.79 39.95
CA GLU A 15 14.59 -55.45 40.47
C GLU A 15 14.43 -56.98 40.31
N THR A 16 15.04 -57.53 39.26
CA THR A 16 15.14 -58.97 39.02
C THR A 16 16.02 -59.59 40.10
N GLN A 17 15.39 -60.22 41.09
CA GLN A 17 16.07 -61.04 42.08
C GLN A 17 16.71 -62.25 41.41
N MET A 18 18.03 -62.35 41.47
CA MET A 18 18.81 -63.48 41.00
C MET A 18 19.11 -64.42 42.18
N SER A 19 18.38 -65.52 42.27
CA SER A 19 18.68 -66.62 43.19
C SER A 19 19.49 -67.68 42.45
N LEU A 20 20.73 -67.89 42.89
CA LEU A 20 21.59 -68.98 42.44
C LEU A 20 21.09 -70.31 43.02
N ARG A 21 20.70 -71.24 42.14
CA ARG A 21 20.59 -72.67 42.46
C ARG A 21 21.23 -73.49 41.35
N ASP A 22 22.17 -74.33 41.78
CA ASP A 22 23.18 -75.07 41.04
C ASP A 22 22.68 -76.12 40.01
N GLU A 23 23.61 -76.44 39.12
CA GLU A 23 23.57 -77.20 37.86
C GLU A 23 23.02 -78.64 37.89
N HIS A 24 22.35 -79.05 36.79
CA HIS A 24 22.80 -80.16 35.91
C HIS A 24 21.93 -80.36 34.64
N GLN A 25 22.59 -80.28 33.48
CA GLN A 25 22.45 -81.08 32.24
C GLN A 25 21.25 -80.96 31.25
N THR A 26 21.68 -80.68 30.00
CA THR A 26 21.10 -80.99 28.67
C THR A 26 19.92 -80.14 28.15
N SER A 27 20.29 -79.26 27.22
CA SER A 27 19.55 -78.25 26.44
C SER A 27 18.10 -78.55 25.98
N PRO A 28 17.16 -77.74 26.50
CA PRO A 28 16.10 -77.05 25.75
C PRO A 28 16.40 -75.54 25.56
N ALA A 29 17.53 -75.05 26.08
CA ALA A 29 17.89 -73.63 26.09
C ALA A 29 18.08 -73.00 24.69
N GLY A 30 18.32 -73.79 23.64
CA GLY A 30 18.42 -73.30 22.27
C GLY A 30 17.06 -72.92 21.66
N GLU A 31 16.00 -73.66 22.00
CA GLU A 31 14.63 -73.39 21.51
C GLU A 31 14.03 -72.15 22.18
N ASP A 32 14.32 -71.91 23.48
CA ASP A 32 13.90 -70.69 24.19
C ASP A 32 14.59 -69.42 23.65
N PHE A 33 15.88 -69.53 23.25
CA PHE A 33 16.61 -68.43 22.63
C PHE A 33 16.10 -68.12 21.22
N GLU A 34 15.81 -69.16 20.43
CA GLU A 34 15.23 -68.98 19.10
C GLU A 34 13.81 -68.38 19.19
N GLY A 35 13.02 -68.80 20.19
CA GLY A 35 11.73 -68.20 20.52
C GLY A 35 11.84 -66.72 20.89
N GLN A 36 12.73 -66.35 21.82
CA GLN A 36 12.98 -64.95 22.18
C GLN A 36 13.50 -64.11 21.03
N LEU A 37 14.36 -64.66 20.17
CA LEU A 37 14.84 -63.98 18.98
C LEU A 37 13.70 -63.71 18.00
N ARG A 38 12.82 -64.69 17.79
CA ARG A 38 11.66 -64.58 16.91
C ARG A 38 10.62 -63.60 17.47
N GLU A 39 10.41 -63.60 18.79
CA GLU A 39 9.55 -62.66 19.50
C GLU A 39 10.10 -61.22 19.46
N ALA A 40 11.42 -61.06 19.63
CA ALA A 40 12.10 -59.78 19.50
C ALA A 40 12.05 -59.25 18.05
N GLN A 41 12.20 -60.13 17.04
CA GLN A 41 12.01 -59.77 15.63
C GLN A 41 10.58 -59.30 15.36
N GLN A 42 9.57 -60.00 15.88
CA GLN A 42 8.17 -59.61 15.75
C GLN A 42 7.88 -58.26 16.41
N GLN A 43 8.44 -58.02 17.60
CA GLN A 43 8.33 -56.72 18.27
C GLN A 43 9.01 -55.60 17.47
N LEU A 44 10.12 -55.90 16.80
CA LEU A 44 10.82 -54.96 15.92
C LEU A 44 9.96 -54.59 14.71
N GLU A 45 9.30 -55.56 14.07
CA GLU A 45 8.38 -55.31 12.95
C GLU A 45 7.17 -54.47 13.38
N VAL A 46 6.57 -54.77 14.54
CA VAL A 46 5.46 -53.97 15.09
C VAL A 46 5.91 -52.54 15.38
N LEU A 47 7.08 -52.36 15.98
CA LEU A 47 7.65 -51.03 16.25
C LEU A 47 7.98 -50.28 14.97
N GLN A 48 8.50 -50.94 13.93
CA GLN A 48 8.74 -50.34 12.63
C GLN A 48 7.44 -49.87 11.99
N HIS A 49 6.39 -50.70 12.02
CA HIS A 49 5.09 -50.30 11.48
C HIS A 49 4.48 -49.12 12.24
N GLN A 50 4.60 -49.09 13.57
CA GLN A 50 4.16 -47.95 14.38
C GLN A 50 4.97 -46.68 14.10
N ARG A 51 6.29 -46.81 13.86
CA ARG A 51 7.15 -45.70 13.45
C ARG A 51 6.73 -45.11 12.12
N GLU A 52 6.45 -45.97 11.15
CA GLU A 52 6.04 -45.56 9.80
C GLU A 52 4.68 -44.85 9.81
N GLN A 53 3.72 -45.34 10.59
CA GLN A 53 2.44 -44.66 10.79
C GLN A 53 2.60 -43.29 11.48
N LEU A 54 3.47 -43.20 12.49
CA LEU A 54 3.77 -41.94 13.18
C LEU A 54 4.45 -40.93 12.24
N GLU A 55 5.35 -41.38 11.37
CA GLU A 55 6.00 -40.53 10.38
C GLU A 55 5.00 -40.00 9.35
N GLN A 56 4.06 -40.83 8.88
CA GLN A 56 2.99 -40.39 7.99
C GLN A 56 2.11 -39.33 8.64
N GLN A 57 1.65 -39.57 9.86
CA GLN A 57 0.84 -38.59 10.61
C GLN A 57 1.61 -37.29 10.85
N LYS A 58 2.91 -37.38 11.15
CA LYS A 58 3.76 -36.21 11.30
C LYS A 58 3.84 -35.40 10.00
N CYS A 59 4.10 -36.06 8.87
CA CYS A 59 4.15 -35.40 7.57
C CYS A 59 2.82 -34.70 7.22
N GLU A 60 1.67 -35.34 7.49
CA GLU A 60 0.36 -34.72 7.29
C GLU A 60 0.16 -33.48 8.18
N MET A 61 0.56 -33.55 9.45
CA MET A 61 0.48 -32.41 10.37
C MET A 61 1.42 -31.28 9.95
N ASP A 62 2.63 -31.60 9.50
CA ASP A 62 3.62 -30.62 9.05
C ASP A 62 3.12 -29.87 7.81
N GLU A 63 2.50 -30.56 6.84
CA GLU A 63 1.94 -29.91 5.65
C GLU A 63 0.71 -29.04 5.98
N LEU A 64 -0.19 -29.50 6.86
CA LEU A 64 -1.30 -28.68 7.34
C LEU A 64 -0.80 -27.43 8.08
N ASN A 65 0.25 -27.57 8.87
CA ASN A 65 0.83 -26.45 9.60
C ASN A 65 1.48 -25.44 8.66
N ARG A 66 2.17 -25.92 7.60
CA ARG A 66 2.72 -25.07 6.53
C ARG A 66 1.62 -24.29 5.81
N GLN A 67 0.54 -24.95 5.39
CA GLN A 67 -0.59 -24.29 4.74
C GLN A 67 -1.26 -23.25 5.65
N LYS A 68 -1.37 -23.55 6.94
CA LYS A 68 -1.88 -22.61 7.94
C LYS A 68 -0.98 -21.38 8.08
N GLU A 69 0.33 -21.56 8.10
CA GLU A 69 1.29 -20.44 8.18
C GLU A 69 1.27 -19.57 6.93
N GLU A 70 1.20 -20.18 5.75
CA GLU A 70 1.01 -19.49 4.46
C GLU A 70 -0.32 -18.70 4.45
N PHE A 71 -1.41 -19.30 4.95
CA PHE A 71 -2.69 -18.61 5.06
C PHE A 71 -2.64 -17.43 6.04
N LEU A 72 -2.08 -17.61 7.23
CA LEU A 72 -2.01 -16.56 8.26
C LEU A 72 -1.13 -15.40 7.80
N SER A 73 0.01 -15.69 7.18
CA SER A 73 0.89 -14.66 6.63
C SER A 73 0.19 -13.89 5.50
N GLY A 74 -0.44 -14.59 4.56
CA GLY A 74 -1.23 -13.96 3.49
C GLY A 74 -2.41 -13.15 4.02
N GLN A 75 -3.09 -13.63 5.07
CA GLN A 75 -4.19 -12.92 5.73
C GLN A 75 -3.70 -11.61 6.38
N ILE A 76 -2.56 -11.63 7.05
CA ILE A 76 -1.98 -10.42 7.66
C ILE A 76 -1.61 -9.42 6.56
N GLU A 77 -0.90 -9.87 5.52
CA GLU A 77 -0.46 -9.00 4.43
C GLU A 77 -1.65 -8.32 3.72
N ILE A 78 -2.67 -9.10 3.34
CA ILE A 78 -3.82 -8.54 2.63
C ILE A 78 -4.63 -7.61 3.54
N THR A 79 -4.77 -7.94 4.82
CA THR A 79 -5.50 -7.10 5.78
C THR A 79 -4.79 -5.76 5.98
N GLU A 80 -3.46 -5.76 6.11
CA GLU A 80 -2.66 -4.54 6.25
C GLU A 80 -2.73 -3.68 4.98
N ARG A 81 -2.61 -4.31 3.80
CA ARG A 81 -2.71 -3.61 2.50
C ARG A 81 -4.09 -3.00 2.30
N LEU A 82 -5.15 -3.74 2.60
CA LEU A 82 -6.52 -3.25 2.51
C LEU A 82 -6.77 -2.13 3.51
N SER A 83 -6.37 -2.27 4.78
CA SER A 83 -6.52 -1.23 5.80
C SER A 83 -5.83 0.06 5.38
N THR A 84 -4.58 -0.04 4.91
CA THR A 84 -3.81 1.12 4.42
C THR A 84 -4.51 1.79 3.24
N SER A 85 -4.99 0.99 2.28
CA SER A 85 -5.67 1.50 1.09
C SER A 85 -6.98 2.20 1.44
N VAL A 86 -7.78 1.64 2.35
CA VAL A 86 -9.03 2.24 2.85
C VAL A 86 -8.75 3.60 3.48
N THR A 87 -7.77 3.69 4.38
CA THR A 87 -7.41 4.98 5.01
C THR A 87 -6.93 6.01 3.98
N SER A 88 -6.16 5.59 2.98
CA SER A 88 -5.73 6.48 1.90
C SER A 88 -6.92 6.98 1.07
N ILE A 89 -7.88 6.11 0.76
CA ILE A 89 -9.09 6.47 0.03
C ILE A 89 -9.93 7.44 0.85
N ASP A 90 -10.13 7.19 2.14
CA ASP A 90 -10.91 8.07 3.02
C ASP A 90 -10.32 9.47 3.08
N ARG A 91 -8.98 9.58 3.10
CA ARG A 91 -8.28 10.86 3.05
C ARG A 91 -8.52 11.59 1.72
N GLU A 92 -8.35 10.89 0.59
CA GLU A 92 -8.61 11.47 -0.74
C GLU A 92 -10.07 11.90 -0.90
N LEU A 93 -11.02 11.10 -0.40
CA LEU A 93 -12.45 11.46 -0.40
C LEU A 93 -12.73 12.70 0.42
N PHE A 94 -12.06 12.87 1.56
CA PHE A 94 -12.17 14.08 2.37
C PHE A 94 -11.61 15.30 1.62
N GLU A 95 -10.41 15.18 1.05
CA GLU A 95 -9.77 16.26 0.27
C GLU A 95 -10.61 16.66 -0.96
N LEU A 96 -11.21 15.69 -1.66
CA LEU A 96 -12.13 15.94 -2.78
C LEU A 96 -13.43 16.64 -2.34
N ARG A 97 -13.97 16.30 -1.17
CA ARG A 97 -15.16 16.98 -0.62
C ARG A 97 -14.86 18.43 -0.27
N GLN A 98 -13.70 18.71 0.29
CA GLN A 98 -13.27 20.08 0.56
C GLN A 98 -13.09 20.87 -0.75
N GLU A 99 -12.42 20.29 -1.75
CA GLU A 99 -12.25 20.93 -3.06
C GLU A 99 -13.60 21.19 -3.77
N LEU A 100 -14.56 20.27 -3.61
CA LEU A 100 -15.93 20.46 -4.10
C LEU A 100 -16.62 21.66 -3.43
N GLU A 101 -16.47 21.79 -2.10
CA GLU A 101 -17.06 22.90 -1.34
C GLU A 101 -16.45 24.24 -1.75
N ASP A 102 -15.12 24.30 -1.90
CA ASP A 102 -14.41 25.50 -2.38
C ASP A 102 -14.89 25.92 -3.79
N LEU A 103 -15.07 24.94 -4.69
CA LEU A 103 -15.60 25.19 -6.03
C LEU A 103 -17.04 25.69 -6.00
N GLU A 104 -17.89 25.13 -5.14
CA GLU A 104 -19.28 25.53 -5.02
C GLU A 104 -19.39 26.96 -4.46
N GLN A 105 -18.57 27.31 -3.47
CA GLN A 105 -18.46 28.67 -2.96
C GLN A 105 -18.01 29.65 -4.04
N THR A 106 -16.98 29.28 -4.82
CA THR A 106 -16.49 30.10 -5.93
C THR A 106 -17.56 30.29 -7.01
N ARG A 107 -18.27 29.22 -7.38
CA ARG A 107 -19.39 29.26 -8.33
C ARG A 107 -20.48 30.22 -7.85
N GLN A 108 -20.83 30.18 -6.56
CA GLN A 108 -21.83 31.06 -5.98
C GLN A 108 -21.37 32.52 -5.99
N SER A 109 -20.09 32.78 -5.66
CA SER A 109 -19.48 34.10 -5.73
C SER A 109 -19.58 34.68 -7.16
N PHE A 110 -19.14 33.90 -8.15
CA PHE A 110 -19.20 34.29 -9.57
C PHE A 110 -20.63 34.55 -10.05
N ALA A 111 -21.58 33.69 -9.70
CA ALA A 111 -22.99 33.90 -10.05
C ALA A 111 -23.55 35.19 -9.44
N ALA A 112 -23.14 35.53 -8.21
CA ALA A 112 -23.52 36.78 -7.56
C ALA A 112 -22.91 38.00 -8.27
N HIS A 113 -21.64 37.95 -8.66
CA HIS A 113 -20.99 39.00 -9.44
C HIS A 113 -21.64 39.19 -10.82
N LEU A 114 -21.91 38.11 -11.55
CA LEU A 114 -22.63 38.15 -12.84
C LEU A 114 -23.99 38.81 -12.69
N THR A 115 -24.78 38.40 -11.69
CA THR A 115 -26.10 38.99 -11.41
C THR A 115 -26.01 40.49 -11.11
N ARG A 116 -24.96 40.93 -10.40
CA ARG A 116 -24.74 42.36 -10.12
C ARG A 116 -24.41 43.14 -11.38
N ILE A 117 -23.54 42.60 -12.23
CA ILE A 117 -23.13 43.21 -13.49
C ILE A 117 -24.32 43.30 -14.46
N GLU A 118 -25.09 42.23 -14.62
CA GLU A 118 -26.27 42.20 -15.50
C GLU A 118 -27.37 43.19 -15.08
N LYS A 119 -27.46 43.53 -13.80
CA LYS A 119 -28.42 44.52 -13.28
C LYS A 119 -28.01 45.97 -13.57
N VAL A 120 -26.76 46.21 -13.98
CA VAL A 120 -26.31 47.55 -14.33
C VAL A 120 -26.87 47.92 -15.69
N GLU A 121 -27.82 48.86 -15.71
CA GLU A 121 -28.42 49.39 -16.94
C GLU A 121 -27.95 50.84 -17.17
N PRO A 122 -26.95 51.07 -18.05
CA PRO A 122 -26.37 52.40 -18.26
C PRO A 122 -27.33 53.41 -18.89
N GLU A 123 -28.33 52.93 -19.63
CA GLU A 123 -29.33 53.74 -20.35
C GLU A 123 -30.29 54.47 -19.39
N GLY A 124 -30.42 54.01 -18.14
CA GLY A 124 -31.32 54.59 -17.14
C GLY A 124 -30.70 55.66 -16.24
N TRP A 125 -29.42 55.99 -16.41
CA TRP A 125 -28.71 56.89 -15.50
C TRP A 125 -29.08 58.37 -15.69
N GLN A 126 -29.38 59.06 -14.58
CA GLN A 126 -29.60 60.51 -14.59
C GLN A 126 -28.29 61.26 -14.86
N ARG A 127 -28.36 62.37 -15.60
CA ARG A 127 -27.18 63.11 -16.08
C ARG A 127 -26.35 63.70 -14.93
N GLU A 128 -27.01 64.03 -13.83
CA GLU A 128 -26.44 64.59 -12.61
C GLU A 128 -25.69 63.53 -11.79
N ALA A 129 -26.08 62.25 -11.90
CA ALA A 129 -25.50 61.12 -11.16
C ALA A 129 -24.60 60.22 -12.02
N PHE A 130 -24.52 60.46 -13.33
CA PHE A 130 -23.83 59.61 -14.30
C PHE A 130 -22.39 59.26 -13.91
N ASN A 131 -21.57 60.26 -13.53
CA ASN A 131 -20.18 60.01 -13.13
C ASN A 131 -20.07 59.13 -11.87
N GLY A 132 -21.01 59.27 -10.93
CA GLY A 132 -21.06 58.47 -9.71
C GLY A 132 -21.45 57.02 -9.98
N GLU A 133 -22.49 56.81 -10.79
CA GLU A 133 -22.93 55.46 -11.17
C GLU A 133 -21.92 54.75 -12.07
N LEU A 134 -21.24 55.47 -12.98
CA LEU A 134 -20.15 54.93 -13.78
C LEU A 134 -18.97 54.48 -12.91
N THR A 135 -18.56 55.32 -11.95
CA THR A 135 -17.48 54.97 -11.01
C THR A 135 -17.84 53.73 -10.19
N ARG A 136 -19.11 53.63 -9.76
CA ARG A 136 -19.60 52.45 -9.03
C ARG A 136 -19.62 51.20 -9.92
N ALA A 137 -20.06 51.32 -11.17
CA ALA A 137 -20.09 50.21 -12.12
C ALA A 137 -18.68 49.69 -12.44
N LEU A 138 -17.71 50.59 -12.63
CA LEU A 138 -16.30 50.23 -12.79
C LEU A 138 -15.75 49.52 -11.55
N ALA A 139 -16.01 50.05 -10.35
CA ALA A 139 -15.60 49.39 -9.11
C ALA A 139 -16.22 47.99 -8.93
N MET A 140 -17.45 47.77 -9.41
CA MET A 140 -18.08 46.44 -9.40
C MET A 140 -17.40 45.46 -10.37
N LEU A 141 -16.91 45.95 -11.52
CA LEU A 141 -16.14 45.13 -12.47
C LEU A 141 -14.76 44.80 -11.91
N ASP A 142 -14.04 45.78 -11.37
CA ASP A 142 -12.73 45.58 -10.74
C ASP A 142 -12.82 44.53 -9.61
N GLN A 143 -13.86 44.61 -8.77
CA GLN A 143 -14.08 43.62 -7.71
C GLN A 143 -14.34 42.21 -8.27
N ALA A 144 -15.04 42.09 -9.40
CA ALA A 144 -15.28 40.78 -10.02
C ALA A 144 -14.00 40.20 -10.67
N GLU A 145 -13.14 41.06 -11.21
CA GLU A 145 -11.84 40.67 -11.77
C GLU A 145 -10.87 40.21 -10.68
N GLU A 146 -10.78 40.94 -9.56
CA GLU A 146 -9.97 40.54 -8.39
C GLU A 146 -10.42 39.18 -7.83
N GLU A 147 -11.72 38.95 -7.71
CA GLU A 147 -12.28 37.68 -7.22
C GLU A 147 -11.98 36.54 -8.20
N PHE A 148 -12.03 36.80 -9.50
CA PHE A 148 -11.69 35.81 -10.53
C PHE A 148 -10.21 35.43 -10.47
N ASP A 149 -9.30 36.41 -10.42
CA ASP A 149 -7.86 36.17 -10.33
C ASP A 149 -7.48 35.45 -9.03
N SER A 150 -8.13 35.82 -7.92
CA SER A 150 -7.98 35.14 -6.63
C SER A 150 -8.38 33.66 -6.71
N ALA A 151 -9.52 33.36 -7.33
CA ALA A 151 -9.97 31.99 -7.54
C ALA A 151 -9.02 31.20 -8.45
N VAL A 152 -8.56 31.79 -9.57
CA VAL A 152 -7.58 31.17 -10.47
C VAL A 152 -6.30 30.81 -9.71
N ALA A 153 -5.80 31.72 -8.86
CA ALA A 153 -4.63 31.48 -8.04
C ALA A 153 -4.87 30.34 -7.03
N HIS A 154 -6.03 30.33 -6.35
CA HIS A 154 -6.41 29.31 -5.38
C HIS A 154 -6.43 27.89 -5.99
N PHE A 155 -6.98 27.74 -7.20
CA PHE A 155 -7.10 26.44 -7.87
C PHE A 155 -5.93 26.09 -8.81
N SER A 156 -4.98 26.98 -9.03
CA SER A 156 -3.85 26.80 -9.97
C SER A 156 -2.98 25.57 -9.70
N GLY A 157 -2.88 25.14 -8.44
CA GLY A 157 -2.14 23.95 -8.02
C GLY A 157 -3.00 22.71 -7.79
N GLY A 158 -4.32 22.82 -7.92
CA GLY A 158 -5.28 21.77 -7.60
C GLY A 158 -5.79 21.00 -8.84
N ARG A 159 -6.66 20.01 -8.60
CA ARG A 159 -7.29 19.22 -9.67
C ARG A 159 -8.26 20.08 -10.49
N ALA A 160 -8.86 21.08 -9.85
CA ALA A 160 -9.79 22.02 -10.47
C ALA A 160 -9.15 23.12 -11.34
N GLY A 161 -7.82 23.18 -11.47
CA GLY A 161 -7.15 24.23 -12.26
C GLY A 161 -7.56 24.29 -13.73
N GLY A 162 -8.08 23.19 -14.29
CA GLY A 162 -8.61 23.15 -15.66
C GLY A 162 -9.95 23.86 -15.87
N VAL A 163 -10.72 24.10 -14.80
CA VAL A 163 -12.08 24.68 -14.87
C VAL A 163 -12.04 26.16 -15.25
N PHE A 164 -10.99 26.87 -14.84
CA PHE A 164 -10.80 28.30 -15.12
C PHE A 164 -10.19 28.56 -16.50
N GLY A 165 -9.99 27.49 -17.29
CA GLY A 165 -9.41 27.52 -18.62
C GLY A 165 -7.91 27.77 -18.59
N SER A 166 -7.20 27.25 -19.59
CA SER A 166 -5.86 27.73 -19.93
C SER A 166 -5.99 29.14 -20.54
N LEU A 167 -6.42 30.12 -19.75
CA LEU A 167 -6.55 31.52 -20.18
C LEU A 167 -5.22 32.28 -20.09
N SER A 168 -4.10 31.56 -20.18
CA SER A 168 -2.78 32.09 -20.55
C SER A 168 -2.73 32.77 -21.94
N GLY A 169 -3.88 33.07 -22.56
CA GLY A 169 -4.01 33.85 -23.79
C GLY A 169 -4.06 35.37 -23.61
N GLY A 170 -3.83 35.90 -22.39
CA GLY A 170 -3.53 37.32 -22.17
C GLY A 170 -2.04 37.65 -22.46
N PRO A 171 -1.69 38.89 -22.85
CA PRO A 171 -0.37 39.22 -23.38
C PRO A 171 0.73 39.07 -22.30
N LYS A 172 1.47 37.95 -22.39
CA LYS A 172 2.75 37.58 -21.76
C LYS A 172 2.95 37.91 -20.25
N PRO A 173 3.24 36.89 -19.42
CA PRO A 173 3.55 37.10 -18.01
C PRO A 173 4.94 37.73 -17.84
N ARG A 174 5.02 38.77 -17.00
CA ARG A 174 6.26 39.17 -16.35
C ARG A 174 6.54 38.17 -15.23
N ALA A 175 7.59 37.38 -15.44
CA ALA A 175 8.43 36.70 -14.45
C ALA A 175 7.72 35.91 -13.33
N GLY A 176 7.71 34.58 -13.46
CA GLY A 176 7.44 33.68 -12.33
C GLY A 176 6.87 32.32 -12.68
N HIS A 177 7.34 31.65 -13.73
CA HIS A 177 7.02 30.23 -13.95
C HIS A 177 8.30 29.41 -14.08
N GLY A 178 8.35 28.33 -13.31
CA GLY A 178 9.55 27.58 -12.99
C GLY A 178 10.32 27.10 -14.21
N PHE A 179 11.56 27.56 -14.32
CA PHE A 179 12.57 27.07 -15.27
C PHE A 179 12.72 25.54 -15.25
N GLY A 180 12.40 24.85 -14.14
CA GLY A 180 12.57 23.40 -13.99
C GLY A 180 11.62 22.53 -14.83
N ALA A 181 10.39 22.97 -15.08
CA ALA A 181 9.39 22.15 -15.79
C ALA A 181 9.61 22.14 -17.32
N GLY A 182 10.01 23.28 -17.90
CA GLY A 182 10.35 23.39 -19.32
C GLY A 182 11.70 22.75 -19.69
N LEU A 183 12.68 22.79 -18.77
CA LEU A 183 13.99 22.13 -18.97
C LEU A 183 13.88 20.60 -19.00
N LYS A 184 13.01 20.01 -18.17
CA LYS A 184 12.84 18.54 -18.10
C LYS A 184 12.17 17.98 -19.37
N ALA A 185 11.25 18.74 -19.97
CA ALA A 185 10.64 18.39 -21.25
C ALA A 185 11.60 18.57 -22.44
N GLY A 186 12.46 19.59 -22.44
CA GLY A 186 13.49 19.79 -23.46
C GLY A 186 14.65 18.77 -23.39
N PHE A 187 15.02 18.32 -22.19
CA PHE A 187 16.09 17.35 -21.98
C PHE A 187 15.70 15.94 -22.43
N ALA A 188 14.44 15.55 -22.29
CA ALA A 188 13.94 14.24 -22.71
C ALA A 188 13.98 14.04 -24.24
N TYR A 189 13.77 15.10 -25.04
CA TYR A 189 13.77 15.00 -26.50
C TYR A 189 15.19 15.08 -27.13
N ASN A 190 16.13 15.78 -26.49
CA ASN A 190 17.51 15.94 -27.00
C ASN A 190 18.52 14.93 -26.42
N LEU A 191 18.09 14.09 -25.48
CA LEU A 191 18.93 13.07 -24.81
C LEU A 191 19.58 12.09 -25.81
N PRO A 192 18.88 11.56 -26.84
CA PRO A 192 19.50 10.65 -27.80
C PRO A 192 20.62 11.32 -28.61
N LEU A 193 20.47 12.59 -28.99
CA LEU A 193 21.45 13.33 -29.77
C LEU A 193 22.70 13.68 -28.95
N LEU A 194 22.49 14.08 -27.69
CA LEU A 194 23.56 14.48 -26.77
C LEU A 194 24.43 13.26 -26.38
N LEU A 195 23.80 12.11 -26.15
CA LEU A 195 24.50 10.85 -25.85
C LEU A 195 25.34 10.39 -27.05
N LEU A 196 24.80 10.50 -28.26
CA LEU A 196 25.50 10.17 -29.50
C LEU A 196 26.68 11.14 -29.75
N GLY A 197 26.50 12.43 -29.46
CA GLY A 197 27.56 13.45 -29.52
C GLY A 197 28.71 13.18 -28.55
N VAL A 198 28.41 12.83 -27.29
CA VAL A 198 29.42 12.48 -26.29
C VAL A 198 30.15 11.19 -26.68
N LEU A 199 29.44 10.19 -27.19
CA LEU A 199 30.04 8.93 -27.65
C LEU A 199 31.03 9.17 -28.81
N ALA A 200 30.65 10.01 -29.78
CA ALA A 200 31.54 10.40 -30.87
C ALA A 200 32.79 11.13 -30.39
N LEU A 201 32.65 12.00 -29.39
CA LEU A 201 33.76 12.76 -28.80
C LEU A 201 34.73 11.85 -28.04
N ILE A 202 34.22 10.85 -27.32
CA ILE A 202 35.04 9.83 -26.65
C ILE A 202 35.81 8.99 -27.68
N ILE A 203 35.17 8.57 -28.77
CA ILE A 203 35.84 7.81 -29.84
C ILE A 203 36.96 8.64 -30.49
N LEU A 204 36.76 9.95 -30.64
CA LEU A 204 37.75 10.86 -31.23
C LEU A 204 38.91 11.16 -30.25
N LEU A 205 38.67 11.14 -28.94
CA LEU A 205 39.73 11.32 -27.93
C LEU A 205 40.57 10.07 -27.68
N TYR A 206 40.02 8.88 -27.89
CA TYR A 206 40.71 7.60 -27.68
C TYR A 206 41.29 6.98 -28.97
N LYS A 207 41.22 7.71 -30.08
CA LYS A 207 41.78 7.32 -31.38
C LYS A 207 42.83 8.34 -31.81
#